data_AF-A0A846E2J0-F1
#
_entry.id   AF-A0A846E2J0-F1
#
_cell.length_a   1.000
_cell.length_b   1.000
_cell.length_c   1.000
_cell.angle_alpha   90.00
_cell.angle_beta   90.00
_cell.angle_gamma   90.00
#
_symmetry.space_group_name_H-M   'P 1'
#
loop_
_entity.id
_entity.type
_entity.pdbx_description
1 polymer ?
#
loop_
_entity_poly.entity_id
_entity_poly.type
_entity_poly.pdbx_seq_one_letter_code
_entity_poly.pdbx_strand_id
1 'polypeptide(L)'
;MDTYVRSRGFSQDNGYCWVPQKPSILSAYKITNLIQSEAFSIVLGRYNYQLILFVTGLDSGSLDFCDRKIRTSVLWVGENTLETEEKLRAIAISLLQENFPIPVTLNDQNPTGFEVHFQQLQNTSTSIPLENSSPIKKRKIAPNTAEQISILCEELQHYQLPEGDNRPLVIVTGIKQRSVLENSGVWRGLSSEVKKEEWFSPKESSLTQPTPQGLSPNQSYSALFL
;
A
#
# COMPACT_ATOMS: atom_id res chain seq x y z
N MET A 1 -5.78 5.98 -12.51
CA MET A 1 -4.97 5.47 -11.39
C MET A 1 -3.81 4.70 -11.99
N ASP A 2 -2.61 5.14 -11.68
CA ASP A 2 -1.38 4.53 -12.19
C ASP A 2 -1.00 3.35 -11.29
N THR A 3 -0.51 2.28 -11.90
CA THR A 3 -0.10 1.06 -11.21
C THR A 3 1.38 0.80 -11.48
N TYR A 4 2.14 0.56 -10.42
CA TYR A 4 3.56 0.25 -10.49
C TYR A 4 3.80 -1.08 -9.79
N VAL A 5 4.60 -1.95 -10.41
CA VAL A 5 4.89 -3.27 -9.87
C VAL A 5 6.38 -3.45 -9.72
N ARG A 6 6.81 -3.93 -8.56
CA ARG A 6 8.19 -4.32 -8.29
C ARG A 6 8.27 -5.82 -8.14
N SER A 7 9.01 -6.48 -9.01
CA SER A 7 9.28 -7.91 -8.93
C SER A 7 10.72 -8.22 -9.33
N ARG A 8 11.08 -9.50 -9.26
CA ARG A 8 12.34 -10.07 -9.72
C ARG A 8 12.05 -11.06 -10.85
N GLY A 9 12.92 -11.13 -11.84
CA GLY A 9 12.90 -12.20 -12.84
C GLY A 9 13.61 -13.46 -12.37
N PHE A 10 13.66 -14.47 -13.23
CA PHE A 10 14.25 -15.78 -12.91
C PHE A 10 15.78 -15.74 -12.75
N SER A 11 16.49 -15.01 -13.61
CA SER A 11 17.95 -15.04 -13.67
C SER A 11 18.64 -14.17 -12.60
N GLN A 12 19.93 -14.41 -12.40
CA GLN A 12 20.78 -13.59 -11.53
C GLN A 12 20.81 -12.12 -12.01
N ASP A 13 20.85 -11.91 -13.33
CA ASP A 13 20.90 -10.60 -13.97
C ASP A 13 19.56 -9.84 -13.87
N ASN A 14 18.45 -10.57 -13.75
CA ASN A 14 17.11 -10.02 -13.62
C ASN A 14 16.76 -9.75 -12.14
N GLY A 15 17.49 -8.81 -11.54
CA GLY A 15 17.26 -8.36 -10.16
C GLY A 15 15.89 -7.71 -9.91
N TYR A 16 15.64 -7.31 -8.67
CA TYR A 16 14.40 -6.60 -8.33
C TYR A 16 14.32 -5.25 -9.03
N CYS A 17 13.37 -5.07 -9.94
CA CYS A 17 13.15 -3.83 -10.67
C CYS A 17 11.68 -3.39 -10.59
N TRP A 18 11.43 -2.11 -10.87
CA TRP A 18 10.10 -1.52 -10.96
C TRP A 18 9.69 -1.41 -12.41
N VAL A 19 8.44 -1.77 -12.70
CA VAL A 19 7.80 -1.59 -14.01
C VAL A 19 6.57 -0.68 -13.81
N PRO A 20 6.45 0.44 -14.57
CA PRO A 20 7.38 0.91 -15.59
C PRO A 20 8.69 1.49 -15.03
N GLN A 21 8.63 2.28 -13.95
CA GLN A 21 9.80 2.79 -13.23
C GLN A 21 9.44 3.07 -11.77
N LYS A 22 10.45 3.22 -10.89
CA LYS A 22 10.20 3.49 -9.47
C LYS A 22 9.47 4.84 -9.33
N PRO A 23 8.27 4.87 -8.73
CA PRO A 23 7.53 6.11 -8.53
C PRO A 23 8.22 6.99 -7.47
N SER A 24 8.37 8.28 -7.78
CA SER A 24 9.09 9.27 -6.95
C SER A 24 8.46 9.46 -5.57
N ILE A 25 7.13 9.35 -5.48
CA ILE A 25 6.33 9.52 -4.26
C ILE A 25 6.84 8.65 -3.10
N LEU A 26 7.28 7.42 -3.38
CA LEU A 26 7.81 6.50 -2.38
C LEU A 26 9.03 7.06 -1.65
N SER A 27 9.96 7.64 -2.41
CA SER A 27 11.20 8.22 -1.88
C SER A 27 10.94 9.57 -1.24
N ALA A 28 10.11 10.41 -1.86
CA ALA A 28 9.84 11.77 -1.39
C ALA A 28 9.21 11.80 0.00
N TYR A 29 8.25 10.90 0.26
CA TYR A 29 7.55 10.79 1.54
C TYR A 29 8.10 9.70 2.45
N LYS A 30 9.23 9.07 2.08
CA LYS A 30 9.87 8.00 2.84
C LYS A 30 8.89 6.87 3.21
N ILE A 31 7.94 6.56 2.33
CA ILE A 31 6.85 5.60 2.60
C ILE A 31 7.40 4.21 2.93
N THR A 32 8.52 3.84 2.28
CA THR A 32 9.22 2.58 2.55
C THR A 32 9.72 2.46 4.00
N ASN A 33 9.89 3.56 4.73
CA ASN A 33 10.31 3.52 6.14
C ASN A 33 9.18 3.06 7.06
N LEU A 34 7.93 3.14 6.60
CA LEU A 34 6.74 2.73 7.34
C LEU A 34 6.50 1.22 7.31
N ILE A 35 7.19 0.49 6.43
CA ILE A 35 7.03 -0.96 6.23
C ILE A 35 8.37 -1.65 5.96
N GLN A 36 8.36 -2.95 5.68
CA GLN A 36 9.52 -3.71 5.23
C GLN A 36 9.18 -4.43 3.93
N SER A 37 10.08 -4.39 2.96
CA SER A 37 9.84 -4.91 1.60
C SER A 37 9.66 -6.42 1.55
N GLU A 38 10.23 -7.14 2.51
CA GLU A 38 10.33 -8.59 2.55
C GLU A 38 9.08 -9.25 3.15
N ALA A 39 8.25 -8.47 3.86
CA ALA A 39 7.04 -8.94 4.53
C ALA A 39 5.80 -8.36 3.89
N PHE A 40 4.68 -9.09 4.02
CA PHE A 40 3.38 -8.55 3.66
C PHE A 40 3.12 -7.30 4.49
N SER A 41 2.86 -6.18 3.81
CA SER A 41 2.55 -4.92 4.45
C SER A 41 1.72 -4.06 3.51
N ILE A 42 0.87 -3.20 4.09
CA ILE A 42 -0.01 -2.27 3.38
C ILE A 42 0.23 -0.86 3.92
N VAL A 43 0.31 0.12 3.03
CA VAL A 43 0.22 1.55 3.35
C VAL A 43 -0.82 2.20 2.43
N LEU A 44 -1.94 2.64 3.00
CA LEU A 44 -2.90 3.52 2.34
C LEU A 44 -2.67 4.93 2.87
N GLY A 45 -2.55 5.95 2.02
CA GLY A 45 -2.26 7.30 2.46
C GLY A 45 -2.61 8.39 1.46
N ARG A 46 -2.61 9.63 1.95
CA ARG A 46 -2.72 10.84 1.11
C ARG A 46 -1.40 11.57 1.13
N TYR A 47 -0.85 11.83 -0.04
CA TYR A 47 0.42 12.54 -0.21
C TYR A 47 0.35 13.41 -1.46
N ASN A 48 0.64 14.70 -1.32
CA ASN A 48 0.60 15.66 -2.43
C ASN A 48 -0.73 15.64 -3.20
N TYR A 49 -1.86 15.65 -2.49
CA TYR A 49 -3.20 15.54 -3.09
C TYR A 49 -3.44 14.28 -3.93
N GLN A 50 -2.59 13.26 -3.79
CA GLN A 50 -2.77 11.94 -4.39
C GLN A 50 -3.12 10.92 -3.31
N LEU A 51 -3.99 9.99 -3.67
CA LEU A 51 -4.26 8.79 -2.90
C LEU A 51 -3.34 7.68 -3.37
N ILE A 52 -2.71 7.00 -2.42
CA ILE A 52 -1.86 5.85 -2.72
C ILE A 52 -2.24 4.62 -1.93
N LEU A 53 -2.05 3.46 -2.52
CA LEU A 53 -2.03 2.18 -1.83
C LEU A 53 -0.74 1.46 -2.20
N PHE A 54 0.15 1.26 -1.23
CA PHE A 54 1.39 0.54 -1.40
C PHE A 54 1.36 -0.79 -0.66
N VAL A 55 1.69 -1.86 -1.36
CA VAL A 55 1.71 -3.21 -0.83
C VAL A 55 3.05 -3.85 -1.10
N THR A 56 3.60 -4.57 -0.12
CA THR A 56 4.85 -5.35 -0.25
C THR A 56 4.61 -6.80 0.11
N GLY A 57 5.58 -7.67 -0.19
CA GLY A 57 5.58 -9.04 0.30
C GLY A 57 4.52 -9.97 -0.30
N LEU A 58 3.86 -9.59 -1.41
CA LEU A 58 2.90 -10.45 -2.10
C LEU A 58 3.63 -11.69 -2.63
N ASP A 59 3.08 -12.88 -2.38
CA ASP A 59 3.63 -14.10 -2.94
C ASP A 59 3.36 -14.10 -4.45
N SER A 60 4.41 -14.31 -5.24
CA SER A 60 4.30 -14.45 -6.71
C SER A 60 3.95 -15.88 -7.14
N GLY A 61 3.91 -16.83 -6.19
CA GLY A 61 3.81 -18.26 -6.48
C GLY A 61 5.07 -18.86 -7.10
N SER A 62 6.11 -18.04 -7.32
CA SER A 62 7.33 -18.41 -8.03
C SER A 62 8.56 -18.34 -7.13
N LEU A 63 9.57 -19.15 -7.45
CA LEU A 63 10.88 -19.14 -6.80
C LEU A 63 11.92 -18.47 -7.70
N ASP A 64 12.93 -17.84 -7.10
CA ASP A 64 14.12 -17.36 -7.81
C ASP A 64 15.13 -18.50 -8.05
N PHE A 65 16.21 -18.21 -8.78
CA PHE A 65 17.30 -19.16 -9.05
C PHE A 65 18.04 -19.70 -7.81
N CYS A 66 17.72 -19.20 -6.60
CA CYS A 66 18.27 -19.67 -5.32
C CYS A 66 17.18 -20.32 -4.45
N ASP A 67 16.09 -20.80 -5.05
CA ASP A 67 14.94 -21.43 -4.37
C ASP A 67 14.26 -20.53 -3.32
N ARG A 68 14.40 -19.20 -3.43
CA ARG A 68 13.72 -18.25 -2.54
C ARG A 68 12.41 -17.79 -3.17
N LYS A 69 11.37 -17.66 -2.36
CA LYS A 69 10.09 -17.07 -2.81
C LYS A 69 10.30 -15.65 -3.34
N ILE A 70 9.87 -15.41 -4.57
CA ILE A 70 9.84 -14.06 -5.15
C ILE A 70 8.67 -13.30 -4.54
N ARG A 71 8.97 -12.12 -3.98
CA ARG A 71 8.00 -11.26 -3.29
C ARG A 71 7.73 -10.01 -4.10
N THR A 72 6.49 -9.84 -4.54
CA THR A 72 6.10 -8.70 -5.37
C THR A 72 5.64 -7.54 -4.50
N SER A 73 5.89 -6.32 -4.95
CA SER A 73 5.29 -5.11 -4.41
C SER A 73 4.45 -4.43 -5.47
N VAL A 74 3.33 -3.83 -5.08
CA VAL A 74 2.43 -3.10 -5.99
C VAL A 74 2.11 -1.74 -5.36
N LEU A 75 2.22 -0.68 -6.15
CA LEU A 75 1.77 0.66 -5.78
C LEU A 75 0.67 1.09 -6.75
N TRP A 76 -0.44 1.54 -6.20
CA TRP A 76 -1.45 2.31 -6.91
C TRP A 76 -1.35 3.78 -6.52
N VAL A 77 -1.44 4.68 -7.50
CA VAL A 77 -1.43 6.14 -7.32
C VAL A 77 -2.59 6.73 -8.10
N GLY A 78 -3.46 7.49 -7.45
CA GLY A 78 -4.58 8.16 -8.09
C GLY A 78 -4.83 9.54 -7.52
N GLU A 79 -5.71 10.28 -8.16
CA GLU A 79 -6.16 11.59 -7.67
C GLU A 79 -6.93 11.43 -6.36
N ASN A 80 -6.90 12.45 -5.49
CA ASN A 80 -7.69 12.45 -4.26
C ASN A 80 -9.17 12.74 -4.54
N THR A 81 -9.85 11.76 -5.15
CA THR A 81 -11.28 11.76 -5.46
C THR A 81 -11.99 10.62 -4.71
N LEU A 82 -13.31 10.75 -4.51
CA LEU A 82 -14.10 9.69 -3.87
C LEU A 82 -14.02 8.37 -4.64
N GLU A 83 -14.08 8.41 -5.98
CA GLU A 83 -13.97 7.22 -6.82
C GLU A 83 -12.62 6.50 -6.64
N THR A 84 -11.51 7.24 -6.57
CA THR A 84 -10.19 6.65 -6.31
C THR A 84 -10.13 6.05 -4.91
N GLU A 85 -10.69 6.75 -3.93
CA GLU A 85 -10.74 6.28 -2.54
C GLU A 85 -11.51 4.96 -2.42
N GLU A 86 -12.68 4.86 -3.04
CA GLU A 86 -13.49 3.64 -3.09
C GLU A 86 -12.69 2.48 -3.69
N LYS A 87 -12.05 2.70 -4.85
CA LYS A 87 -11.22 1.67 -5.49
C LYS A 87 -10.09 1.19 -4.59
N LEU A 88 -9.37 2.11 -3.95
CA LEU A 88 -8.26 1.76 -3.06
C LEU A 88 -8.71 1.09 -1.76
N ARG A 89 -9.85 1.51 -1.19
CA ARG A 89 -10.47 0.85 -0.03
C ARG A 89 -10.85 -0.59 -0.37
N ALA A 90 -11.52 -0.80 -1.51
CA ALA A 90 -11.87 -2.13 -1.99
C ALA A 90 -10.63 -3.02 -2.18
N ILE A 91 -9.60 -2.52 -2.88
CA ILE A 91 -8.35 -3.28 -3.08
C ILE A 91 -7.69 -3.61 -1.72
N ALA A 92 -7.62 -2.66 -0.79
CA ALA A 92 -7.06 -2.89 0.54
C ALA A 92 -7.81 -3.98 1.31
N ILE A 93 -9.14 -4.01 1.24
CA ILE A 93 -9.96 -5.06 1.85
C ILE A 93 -9.68 -6.43 1.20
N SER A 94 -9.65 -6.51 -0.14
CA SER A 94 -9.33 -7.76 -0.85
C SER A 94 -7.95 -8.32 -0.46
N LEU A 95 -6.95 -7.44 -0.31
CA LEU A 95 -5.61 -7.81 0.13
C LEU A 95 -5.59 -8.32 1.57
N LEU A 96 -6.31 -7.66 2.47
CA LEU A 96 -6.38 -8.06 3.89
C LEU A 96 -7.14 -9.37 4.11
N GLN A 97 -8.04 -9.72 3.19
CA GLN A 97 -8.79 -10.98 3.19
C GLN A 97 -8.08 -12.10 2.41
N GLU A 98 -6.82 -11.89 1.97
CA GLU A 98 -6.04 -12.83 1.15
C GLU A 98 -6.71 -13.23 -0.18
N ASN A 99 -7.66 -12.42 -0.66
CA ASN A 99 -8.41 -12.64 -1.90
C ASN A 99 -7.86 -11.74 -3.01
N PHE A 100 -6.56 -11.81 -3.26
CA PHE A 100 -5.88 -10.93 -4.23
C PHE A 100 -5.15 -11.74 -5.31
N PRO A 101 -5.26 -11.38 -6.60
CA PRO A 101 -4.63 -12.13 -7.67
C PRO A 101 -3.11 -12.03 -7.62
N ILE A 102 -2.44 -13.04 -8.18
CA ILE A 102 -0.99 -12.99 -8.38
C ILE A 102 -0.66 -11.87 -9.38
N PRO A 103 0.16 -10.87 -8.99
CA PRO A 103 0.38 -9.67 -9.80
C PRO A 103 1.29 -9.89 -11.02
N VAL A 104 2.11 -10.94 -11.00
CA VAL A 104 3.15 -11.20 -12.01
C VAL A 104 3.30 -12.68 -12.32
N THR A 105 3.75 -12.98 -13.52
CA THR A 105 4.25 -14.31 -13.92
C THR A 105 5.68 -14.20 -14.44
N LEU A 106 6.49 -15.24 -14.25
CA LEU A 106 7.84 -15.26 -14.81
C LEU A 106 7.77 -15.40 -16.34
N ASN A 107 8.61 -14.63 -17.03
CA ASN A 107 8.67 -14.63 -18.49
C ASN A 107 10.10 -14.29 -18.94
N ASP A 108 10.85 -15.31 -19.34
CA ASP A 108 12.26 -15.18 -19.75
C ASP A 108 12.44 -14.48 -21.10
N GLN A 109 11.36 -14.30 -21.88
CA GLN A 109 11.38 -13.52 -23.11
C GLN A 109 11.24 -12.02 -22.83
N ASN A 110 10.77 -11.65 -21.63
CA ASN A 110 10.69 -10.27 -21.21
C ASN A 110 12.07 -9.79 -20.69
N PRO A 111 12.58 -8.62 -21.10
CA PRO A 111 13.86 -8.09 -20.61
C PRO A 111 13.96 -7.96 -19.09
N THR A 112 12.83 -7.82 -18.38
CA THR A 112 12.79 -7.77 -16.91
C THR A 112 12.72 -9.16 -16.26
N GLY A 113 12.48 -10.21 -17.06
CA GLY A 113 12.31 -11.60 -16.62
C GLY A 113 10.93 -11.92 -16.02
N PHE A 114 9.97 -11.00 -16.09
CA PHE A 114 8.59 -11.23 -15.67
C PHE A 114 7.60 -10.41 -16.49
N GLU A 115 6.33 -10.81 -16.46
CA GLU A 115 5.20 -10.12 -17.05
C GLU A 115 4.22 -9.69 -15.96
N VAL A 116 3.70 -8.48 -16.07
CA VAL A 116 2.77 -7.88 -15.09
C VAL A 116 1.34 -8.00 -15.60
N HIS A 117 0.45 -8.55 -14.78
CA HIS A 117 -0.97 -8.69 -15.12
C HIS A 117 -1.78 -7.43 -14.82
N PHE A 118 -1.47 -6.31 -15.48
CA PHE A 118 -2.10 -5.01 -15.19
C PHE A 118 -3.63 -5.03 -15.26
N GLN A 119 -4.21 -5.73 -16.24
CA GLN A 119 -5.66 -5.82 -16.40
C GLN A 119 -6.33 -6.52 -15.19
N GLN A 120 -5.70 -7.57 -14.64
CA GLN A 120 -6.21 -8.25 -13.44
C GLN A 120 -6.17 -7.34 -12.22
N LEU A 121 -5.06 -6.61 -12.03
CA LEU A 121 -4.90 -5.66 -10.94
C LEU A 121 -5.93 -4.52 -11.01
N GLN A 122 -6.27 -4.06 -12.22
CA GLN A 122 -7.29 -3.03 -12.42
C GLN A 122 -8.71 -3.53 -12.10
N ASN A 123 -9.01 -4.80 -12.35
CA ASN A 123 -10.34 -5.36 -12.13
C ASN A 123 -10.61 -5.74 -10.66
N THR A 124 -9.58 -5.78 -9.81
CA THR A 124 -9.69 -6.26 -8.43
C THR A 124 -10.58 -5.37 -7.54
N SER A 125 -10.83 -4.10 -7.92
CA SER A 125 -11.61 -3.14 -7.11
C SER A 125 -13.13 -3.26 -7.20
N THR A 126 -13.67 -4.19 -8.00
CA THR A 126 -15.06 -4.08 -8.51
C THR A 126 -16.14 -4.81 -7.70
N SER A 127 -15.78 -5.64 -6.72
CA SER A 127 -16.76 -6.57 -6.10
C SER A 127 -17.12 -6.29 -4.64
N ILE A 128 -16.54 -5.27 -3.99
CA ILE A 128 -16.79 -5.03 -2.56
C ILE A 128 -17.79 -3.87 -2.41
N PRO A 129 -18.97 -4.08 -1.81
CA PRO A 129 -19.92 -3.02 -1.56
C PRO A 129 -19.38 -2.10 -0.45
N LEU A 130 -19.18 -0.83 -0.78
CA LEU A 130 -18.70 0.18 0.16
C LEU A 130 -19.85 1.10 0.56
N GLU A 131 -19.89 1.41 1.85
CA GLU A 131 -20.67 2.54 2.35
C GLU A 131 -19.75 3.75 2.44
N ASN A 132 -20.35 4.94 2.31
CA ASN A 132 -19.65 6.21 2.28
C ASN A 132 -20.04 7.07 3.47
N SER A 133 -20.17 6.45 4.63
CA SER A 133 -20.44 7.14 5.88
C SER A 133 -19.29 8.10 6.21
N SER A 134 -19.62 9.19 6.92
CA SER A 134 -18.67 10.25 7.25
C SER A 134 -17.45 9.71 8.02
N PRO A 135 -16.23 10.24 7.74
CA PRO A 135 -14.99 9.67 8.27
C PRO A 135 -14.89 9.76 9.80
N ILE A 136 -14.42 8.68 10.43
CA ILE A 136 -14.05 8.69 11.85
C ILE A 136 -12.66 9.31 12.01
N LYS A 137 -12.57 10.49 12.65
CA LYS A 137 -11.27 11.20 12.80
C LYS A 137 -10.33 10.59 13.84
N LYS A 138 -10.85 9.82 14.81
CA LYS A 138 -10.07 9.23 15.90
C LYS A 138 -9.03 8.26 15.35
N ARG A 139 -7.76 8.44 15.73
CA ARG A 139 -6.66 7.52 15.40
C ARG A 139 -6.64 6.34 16.36
N LYS A 140 -6.29 5.16 15.86
CA LYS A 140 -6.16 3.92 16.63
C LYS A 140 -4.98 3.08 16.14
N ILE A 141 -4.32 2.39 17.06
CA ILE A 141 -3.29 1.38 16.80
C ILE A 141 -3.68 0.08 17.53
N ALA A 142 -3.40 -1.07 16.94
CA ALA A 142 -3.70 -2.40 17.51
C ALA A 142 -2.62 -3.44 17.09
N PRO A 143 -2.59 -4.63 17.74
CA PRO A 143 -1.84 -5.77 17.23
C PRO A 143 -2.37 -6.21 15.86
N ASN A 144 -1.48 -6.72 15.00
CA ASN A 144 -1.85 -7.29 13.71
C ASN A 144 -2.38 -8.73 13.87
N THR A 145 -3.64 -8.86 14.28
CA THR A 145 -4.35 -10.16 14.41
C THR A 145 -5.53 -10.23 13.45
N ALA A 146 -6.03 -11.45 13.19
CA ALA A 146 -7.19 -11.66 12.32
C ALA A 146 -8.44 -10.86 12.77
N GLU A 147 -8.68 -10.78 14.07
CA GLU A 147 -9.79 -9.99 14.63
C GLU A 147 -9.65 -8.50 14.32
N GLN A 148 -8.47 -7.93 14.54
CA GLN A 148 -8.22 -6.51 14.29
C GLN A 148 -8.19 -6.19 12.79
N ILE A 149 -7.77 -7.14 11.96
CA ILE A 149 -7.91 -7.07 10.50
C ILE A 149 -9.40 -7.04 10.10
N SER A 150 -10.24 -7.90 10.68
CA SER A 150 -11.69 -7.91 10.41
C SER A 150 -12.33 -6.56 10.72
N ILE A 151 -12.03 -5.99 11.90
CA ILE A 151 -12.52 -4.67 12.30
C ILE A 151 -12.03 -3.58 11.33
N LEU A 152 -10.76 -3.65 10.90
CA LEU A 152 -10.23 -2.71 9.91
C LEU A 152 -10.95 -2.83 8.56
N CYS A 153 -11.22 -4.05 8.09
CA CYS A 153 -11.98 -4.29 6.87
C CYS A 153 -13.40 -3.72 6.97
N GLU A 154 -14.09 -3.93 8.09
CA GLU A 154 -15.42 -3.35 8.35
C GLU A 154 -15.38 -1.82 8.34
N GLU A 155 -14.40 -1.21 9.02
CA GLU A 155 -14.28 0.25 9.03
C GLU A 155 -13.93 0.79 7.62
N LEU A 156 -13.06 0.12 6.87
CA LEU A 156 -12.76 0.46 5.47
C LEU A 156 -13.96 0.22 4.55
N GLN A 157 -14.86 -0.69 4.89
CA GLN A 157 -16.07 -0.92 4.12
C GLN A 157 -17.11 0.17 4.40
N HIS A 158 -17.23 0.61 5.64
CA HIS A 158 -18.33 1.49 6.07
C HIS A 158 -18.02 2.99 5.95
N TYR A 159 -16.78 3.41 6.23
CA TYR A 159 -16.42 4.82 6.37
C TYR A 159 -15.46 5.31 5.29
N GLN A 160 -15.67 6.57 4.86
CA GLN A 160 -14.67 7.31 4.09
C GLN A 160 -13.38 7.50 4.91
N LEU A 161 -12.26 7.68 4.20
CA LEU A 161 -10.96 7.93 4.80
C LEU A 161 -10.87 9.37 5.34
N PRO A 162 -10.36 9.60 6.56
CA PRO A 162 -10.28 10.94 7.13
C PRO A 162 -9.42 11.92 6.32
N GLU A 163 -9.96 13.10 6.02
CA GLU A 163 -9.29 14.18 5.26
C GLU A 163 -7.92 14.60 5.83
N GLY A 164 -7.18 15.39 5.07
CA GLY A 164 -5.83 15.84 5.38
C GLY A 164 -4.79 15.17 4.48
N ASP A 165 -3.66 15.85 4.28
CA ASP A 165 -2.64 15.45 3.32
C ASP A 165 -1.30 15.15 4.00
N ASN A 166 -0.38 14.56 3.23
CA ASN A 166 0.98 14.17 3.62
C ASN A 166 1.04 13.26 4.84
N ARG A 167 0.17 12.25 4.88
CA ARG A 167 0.13 11.28 5.98
C ARG A 167 -0.35 9.89 5.56
N PRO A 168 0.15 8.84 6.22
CA PRO A 168 -0.46 7.53 6.13
C PRO A 168 -1.81 7.52 6.85
N LEU A 169 -2.75 6.78 6.28
CA LEU A 169 -4.10 6.59 6.82
C LEU A 169 -4.23 5.17 7.36
N VAL A 170 -3.78 4.17 6.61
CA VAL A 170 -3.69 2.78 7.07
C VAL A 170 -2.26 2.32 6.95
N ILE A 171 -1.74 1.68 7.99
CA ILE A 171 -0.50 0.90 7.95
C ILE A 171 -0.81 -0.47 8.53
N VAL A 172 -0.55 -1.53 7.78
CA VAL A 172 -0.54 -2.91 8.27
C VAL A 172 0.83 -3.49 8.01
N THR A 173 1.49 -4.04 9.03
CA THR A 173 2.85 -4.56 8.88
C THR A 173 3.17 -5.62 9.92
N GLY A 174 4.07 -6.55 9.60
CA GLY A 174 4.51 -7.57 10.55
C GLY A 174 5.59 -7.11 11.54
N ILE A 175 6.37 -6.06 11.22
CA ILE A 175 7.72 -5.93 11.82
C ILE A 175 8.01 -4.54 12.39
N LYS A 176 7.22 -3.50 12.06
CA LYS A 176 7.51 -2.16 12.59
C LYS A 176 7.02 -2.00 14.01
N GLN A 177 7.89 -1.46 14.86
CA GLN A 177 7.54 -1.15 16.24
C GLN A 177 6.41 -0.13 16.34
N ARG A 178 5.68 -0.19 17.47
CA ARG A 178 4.63 0.75 17.85
C ARG A 178 5.01 2.22 17.66
N SER A 179 6.23 2.60 18.04
CA SER A 179 6.72 3.98 17.95
C SER A 179 6.72 4.52 16.52
N VAL A 180 6.96 3.67 15.51
CA VAL A 180 6.90 4.05 14.09
C VAL A 180 5.46 4.43 13.70
N LEU A 181 4.48 3.66 14.15
CA LEU A 181 3.06 3.93 13.89
C LEU A 181 2.57 5.19 14.63
N GLU A 182 3.00 5.40 15.88
CA GLU A 182 2.66 6.61 16.63
C GLU A 182 3.24 7.87 15.98
N ASN A 183 4.52 7.82 15.59
CA ASN A 183 5.23 8.96 15.00
C ASN A 183 4.77 9.28 13.57
N SER A 184 4.26 8.29 12.83
CA SER A 184 3.77 8.50 11.46
C SER A 184 2.42 9.23 11.40
N GLY A 185 1.72 9.30 12.53
CA GLY A 185 0.42 9.94 12.60
C GLY A 185 -0.73 9.13 11.99
N VAL A 186 -0.53 7.83 11.77
CA VAL A 186 -1.48 6.94 11.09
C VAL A 186 -2.88 6.96 11.73
N TRP A 187 -3.92 6.87 10.89
CA TRP A 187 -5.30 6.74 11.36
C TRP A 187 -5.61 5.33 11.89
N ARG A 188 -5.22 4.29 11.16
CA ARG A 188 -5.28 2.88 11.56
C ARG A 188 -3.93 2.20 11.38
N GLY A 189 -3.29 1.87 12.50
CA GLY A 189 -2.01 1.15 12.51
C GLY A 189 -2.16 -0.26 13.08
N LEU A 190 -1.81 -1.28 12.30
CA LEU A 190 -1.69 -2.66 12.76
C LEU A 190 -0.22 -3.09 12.68
N SER A 191 0.30 -3.61 13.78
CA SER A 191 1.64 -4.22 13.79
C SER A 191 1.71 -5.45 14.69
N SER A 192 2.39 -6.51 14.25
CA SER A 192 2.65 -7.69 15.09
C SER A 192 3.59 -7.40 16.26
N GLU A 193 4.33 -6.28 16.22
CA GLU A 193 5.19 -5.81 17.33
C GLU A 193 4.42 -5.03 18.42
N VAL A 194 3.13 -4.79 18.22
CA VAL A 194 2.26 -4.17 19.23
C VAL A 194 1.75 -5.26 20.18
N LYS A 195 2.13 -5.19 21.46
CA LYS A 195 1.81 -6.20 22.49
C LYS A 195 0.50 -5.96 23.27
N LYS A 196 -0.35 -5.04 22.81
CA LYS A 196 -1.67 -4.81 23.41
C LYS A 196 -2.68 -5.79 22.82
N GLU A 197 -3.77 -6.04 23.53
CA GLU A 197 -4.83 -6.96 23.06
C GLU A 197 -5.82 -6.25 22.11
N GLU A 198 -6.10 -4.96 22.35
CA GLU A 198 -7.14 -4.21 21.65
C GLU A 198 -6.64 -2.90 21.02
N TRP A 199 -7.48 -2.30 20.17
CA TRP A 199 -7.30 -0.94 19.65
C TRP A 199 -7.15 0.09 20.77
N PHE A 200 -6.12 0.91 20.68
CA PHE A 200 -5.90 2.03 21.59
C PHE A 200 -5.57 3.31 20.83
N SER A 201 -5.86 4.45 21.44
CA SER A 201 -5.45 5.73 20.88
C SER A 201 -3.96 5.97 21.11
N PRO A 202 -3.20 6.30 20.05
CA PRO A 202 -1.80 6.70 20.22
C PRO A 202 -1.73 8.01 21.00
N LYS A 203 -0.58 8.26 21.63
CA LYS A 203 -0.29 9.60 22.16
C LYS A 203 -0.38 10.62 21.01
N GLU A 204 -0.82 11.84 21.30
CA GLU A 204 -0.83 12.90 20.29
C GLU A 204 0.57 13.03 19.68
N SER A 205 0.64 12.96 18.35
CA SER A 205 1.86 13.26 17.61
C SER A 205 1.66 14.61 16.96
N SER A 206 2.62 15.51 17.11
CA SER A 206 2.60 16.88 16.60
C SER A 206 3.05 17.00 15.14
N LEU A 207 3.14 15.90 14.38
CA LEU A 207 3.83 15.86 13.09
C LEU A 207 2.89 15.50 11.94
N THR A 208 2.53 16.51 11.13
CA THR A 208 2.28 16.33 9.70
C THR A 208 3.63 16.31 8.98
N GLN A 209 3.83 15.43 8.01
CA GLN A 209 5.03 15.52 7.18
C GLN A 209 4.92 16.77 6.29
N PRO A 210 5.94 17.65 6.25
CA PRO A 210 5.94 18.77 5.32
C PRO A 210 6.01 18.23 3.89
N THR A 211 5.35 18.92 2.94
CA THR A 211 5.47 18.61 1.52
C THR A 211 6.96 18.71 1.11
N PRO A 212 7.57 17.64 0.54
CA PRO A 212 8.95 17.68 0.08
C PRO A 212 9.16 18.77 -0.98
N GLN A 213 10.28 19.50 -0.91
CA GLN A 213 10.64 20.50 -1.91
C GLN A 213 10.82 19.82 -3.29
N GLY A 214 10.14 20.34 -4.32
CA GLY A 214 10.29 19.89 -5.71
C GLY A 214 9.16 19.01 -6.26
N LEU A 215 8.18 18.62 -5.46
CA LEU A 215 6.93 17.99 -5.95
C LEU A 215 5.86 19.08 -6.14
N SER A 216 5.54 19.40 -7.41
CA SER A 216 4.44 20.31 -7.73
C SER A 216 3.11 19.53 -7.76
N PRO A 217 1.99 20.10 -7.26
CA PRO A 217 0.66 19.47 -7.31
C PRO A 217 0.18 19.16 -8.74
N ASN A 218 0.74 19.80 -9.76
CA ASN A 218 0.28 19.74 -11.15
C ASN A 218 1.13 18.88 -12.09
N GLN A 219 2.08 18.09 -11.58
CA GLN A 219 2.73 17.07 -12.41
C GLN A 219 1.80 15.86 -12.52
N SER A 220 0.86 15.94 -13.46
CA SER A 220 0.19 14.74 -13.97
C SER A 220 1.28 13.80 -14.48
N TYR A 221 1.45 12.65 -13.83
CA TYR A 221 2.35 11.60 -14.29
C TYR A 221 1.68 10.81 -15.42
N SER A 222 1.11 11.53 -16.40
CA SER A 222 0.77 10.93 -17.68
C SER A 222 2.11 10.66 -18.38
N ALA A 223 2.56 9.41 -18.31
CA ALA A 223 3.59 8.93 -19.20
C ALA A 223 3.10 9.18 -20.63
N LEU A 224 3.69 10.19 -21.28
CA LEU A 224 3.60 10.41 -22.71
C LEU A 224 4.16 9.17 -23.39
N PHE A 225 3.26 8.32 -23.91
CA PHE A 225 3.60 7.39 -24.97
C PHE A 225 3.63 8.18 -26.28
N LEU A 226 4.84 8.45 -26.76
CA LEU A 226 5.18 8.60 -28.18
C LEU A 226 6.25 7.58 -28.51
#